data_AF-A0A192H5I2-F1
#
_entry.id   AF-A0A192H5I2-F1
#
_cell.length_a   1.000
_cell.length_b   1.000
_cell.length_c   1.000
_cell.angle_alpha   90.00
_cell.angle_beta   90.00
_cell.angle_gamma   90.00
#
_symmetry.space_group_name_H-M   'P 1'
#
loop_
_entity.id
_entity.type
_entity.pdbx_description
1 polymer ?
#
loop_
_entity_poly.entity_id
_entity_poly.type
_entity_poly.pdbx_seq_one_letter_code
_entity_poly.pdbx_strand_id
1 'polypeptide(L)'
;MVDLTTIAEISKDLHISRARIYQIIDSLDDKDKPLKDSDNKYILSQDVVNAIHQYYANNTNKDRQDKSTSSNDQLVNILRRQLDEKDQQINKFQKLLDQQQQLNLSSQKLLENQKSEQNIKSNTVQSRENDSKGDSNDSDTNISKQNEKPSNETRENFWKRLFR
;
A
#
# COMPACT_ATOMS: atom_id res chain seq x y z
N MET A 1 34.66 53.17 17.86
CA MET A 1 33.75 52.59 18.87
C MET A 1 33.73 51.11 18.57
N VAL A 2 34.25 50.26 19.46
CA VAL A 2 34.20 48.81 19.27
C VAL A 2 32.87 48.37 19.85
N ASP A 3 31.93 47.96 18.99
CA ASP A 3 30.65 47.46 19.46
C ASP A 3 30.88 46.07 20.05
N LEU A 4 30.84 45.98 21.38
CA LEU A 4 30.94 44.71 22.09
C LEU A 4 29.58 44.04 22.07
N THR A 5 29.48 42.93 21.34
CA THR A 5 28.28 42.09 21.32
C THR A 5 28.28 41.16 22.53
N THR A 6 27.11 40.88 23.11
CA THR A 6 27.00 39.94 24.23
C THR A 6 26.62 38.54 23.72
N ILE A 7 27.03 37.47 24.43
CA ILE A 7 26.58 36.08 24.15
C ILE A 7 25.06 35.97 24.07
N ALA A 8 24.34 36.76 24.87
CA ALA A 8 22.89 36.83 24.84
C ALA A 8 22.33 37.34 23.52
N GLU A 9 23.02 38.27 22.85
CA GLU A 9 22.62 38.83 21.56
C GLU A 9 22.87 37.81 20.45
N ILE A 10 24.05 37.17 20.45
CA ILE A 10 24.38 36.09 19.52
C ILE A 10 23.38 34.92 19.68
N SER A 11 23.00 34.60 20.92
CA SER A 11 22.00 33.56 21.23
C SER A 11 20.65 33.88 20.61
N LYS A 12 20.24 35.15 20.66
CA LYS A 12 18.98 35.60 20.07
C LYS A 12 19.04 35.61 18.54
N ASP A 13 20.15 36.05 17.97
CA ASP A 13 20.35 36.16 16.52
C ASP A 13 20.45 34.79 15.84
N LEU A 14 21.24 33.86 16.41
CA LEU A 14 21.39 32.50 15.90
C LEU A 14 20.28 31.54 16.34
N HIS A 15 19.34 31.99 17.17
CA HIS A 15 18.28 31.16 17.77
C HIS A 15 18.80 29.88 18.46
N ILE A 16 19.93 29.98 19.14
CA ILE A 16 20.56 28.86 19.87
C ILE A 16 20.76 29.20 21.35
N SER A 17 20.93 28.18 22.18
CA SER A 17 21.18 28.39 23.61
C SER A 17 22.55 29.04 23.84
N ARG A 18 22.66 29.83 24.91
CA ARG A 18 23.94 30.41 25.36
C ARG A 18 24.99 29.31 25.61
N ALA A 19 24.57 28.18 26.16
CA ALA A 19 25.42 27.00 26.35
C ALA A 19 26.02 26.51 25.02
N ARG A 20 25.24 26.49 23.95
CA ARG A 20 25.74 26.11 22.61
C ARG A 20 26.77 27.09 22.08
N ILE A 21 26.62 28.39 22.35
CA ILE A 21 27.61 29.40 21.94
C ILE A 21 28.93 29.19 22.68
N TYR A 22 28.91 28.87 23.98
CA TYR A 22 30.13 28.52 24.71
C TYR A 22 30.83 27.30 24.11
N GLN A 23 30.09 26.26 23.76
CA GLN A 23 30.66 25.09 23.08
C GLN A 23 31.27 25.45 21.71
N ILE A 24 30.62 26.34 20.95
CA ILE A 24 31.15 26.82 19.67
C ILE A 24 32.47 27.55 19.92
N ILE A 25 32.52 28.46 20.89
CA ILE A 25 33.73 29.18 21.29
C ILE A 25 34.86 28.21 21.65
N ASP A 26 34.58 27.17 22.44
CA ASP A 26 35.58 26.16 22.81
C ASP A 26 36.10 25.37 21.59
N SER A 27 35.28 25.26 20.54
CA SER A 27 35.58 24.55 19.29
C SER A 27 36.21 25.42 18.19
N LEU A 28 36.34 26.73 18.41
CA LEU A 28 37.03 27.63 17.46
C LEU A 28 38.54 27.37 17.46
N ASP A 29 39.21 27.78 16.38
CA ASP A 29 40.68 27.81 16.33
C ASP A 29 41.24 28.77 17.39
N ASP A 30 42.43 28.50 17.91
CA ASP A 30 43.03 29.30 18.98
C ASP A 30 43.23 30.78 18.60
N LYS A 31 43.37 31.08 17.30
CA LYS A 31 43.45 32.45 16.74
C LYS A 31 42.13 33.22 16.80
N ASP A 32 41.00 32.51 16.81
CA ASP A 32 39.65 33.07 16.73
C ASP A 32 38.93 33.04 18.10
N LYS A 33 39.58 32.48 19.13
CA LYS A 33 39.03 32.42 20.48
C LYS A 33 38.99 33.81 21.11
N PRO A 34 37.83 34.24 21.65
CA PRO A 34 37.73 35.50 22.37
C PRO A 34 38.57 35.48 23.64
N LEU A 35 39.20 36.62 23.91
CA LEU A 35 39.83 36.90 25.19
C LEU A 35 38.78 37.12 26.28
N LYS A 36 39.19 36.90 27.52
CA LYS A 36 38.36 37.21 28.69
C LYS A 36 38.81 38.52 29.30
N ASP A 37 37.82 39.31 29.73
CA ASP A 37 38.05 40.50 30.55
C ASP A 37 38.40 40.09 32.00
N SER A 38 38.75 41.07 32.83
CA SER A 38 39.04 40.98 34.26
C SER A 38 37.93 40.28 35.05
N ASP A 39 36.68 40.39 34.59
CA ASP A 39 35.49 39.73 35.13
C ASP A 39 35.31 38.27 34.66
N ASN A 40 36.30 37.71 33.96
CA ASN A 40 36.25 36.38 33.35
C ASN A 40 35.13 36.20 32.30
N LYS A 41 34.62 37.32 31.75
CA LYS A 41 33.61 37.37 30.69
C LYS A 41 34.30 37.47 29.33
N TYR A 42 33.75 36.82 28.31
CA TYR A 42 34.30 36.89 26.96
C TYR A 42 34.09 38.28 26.33
N ILE A 43 35.17 38.82 25.77
CA ILE A 43 35.19 40.03 24.96
C ILE A 43 34.92 39.59 23.52
N LEU A 44 33.72 39.86 23.02
CA LEU A 44 33.30 39.44 21.68
C LEU A 44 33.40 40.63 20.73
N SER A 45 34.55 40.73 20.07
CA SER A 45 34.73 41.62 18.93
C SER A 45 33.98 41.09 17.71
N GLN A 46 33.67 41.98 16.75
CA GLN A 46 32.93 41.62 15.54
C GLN A 46 33.56 40.44 14.78
N ASP A 47 34.89 40.32 14.77
CA ASP A 47 35.59 39.21 14.11
C ASP A 47 35.29 37.85 14.78
N VAL A 48 35.26 37.81 16.11
CA VAL A 48 34.89 36.62 16.87
C VAL A 48 33.43 36.26 16.63
N VAL A 49 32.55 37.27 16.59
CA VAL A 49 31.13 37.06 16.25
C VAL A 49 31.01 36.42 14.87
N ASN A 50 31.73 36.95 13.87
CA ASN A 50 31.74 36.39 12.52
C ASN A 50 32.27 34.95 12.51
N ALA A 51 33.31 34.64 13.28
CA ALA A 51 33.83 33.28 13.41
C ALA A 51 32.80 32.30 14.02
N ILE A 52 32.07 32.72 15.06
CA ILE A 52 30.97 31.94 15.66
C ILE A 52 29.87 31.67 14.63
N HIS A 53 29.47 32.69 13.87
CA HIS A 53 28.46 32.57 12.81
C HIS A 53 28.88 31.60 11.71
N GLN A 54 30.12 31.71 11.23
CA GLN A 54 30.67 30.82 10.20
C GLN A 54 30.76 29.38 10.70
N TYR A 55 31.25 29.16 11.92
CA TYR A 55 31.31 27.83 12.52
C TYR A 55 29.91 27.20 12.62
N TYR A 56 28.91 27.97 13.08
CA TYR A 56 27.54 27.50 13.19
C TYR A 56 26.93 27.15 11.82
N ALA A 57 27.10 28.01 10.82
CA ALA A 57 26.62 27.75 9.45
C ALA A 57 27.27 26.49 8.84
N ASN A 58 28.58 26.31 9.01
CA ASN A 58 29.28 25.17 8.44
C ASN A 58 28.89 23.84 9.11
N ASN A 59 28.71 23.83 10.43
CA ASN A 59 28.35 22.62 11.17
C ASN A 59 26.87 22.24 10.98
N THR A 60 25.96 23.21 10.94
CA THR A 60 24.54 22.93 10.66
C THR A 60 24.31 22.37 9.26
N ASN A 61 25.12 22.78 8.28
CA ASN A 61 25.06 22.22 6.93
C ASN A 61 25.67 20.81 6.87
N LYS A 62 26.78 20.55 7.57
CA LYS A 62 27.38 19.20 7.66
C LYS A 62 26.45 18.18 8.33
N ASP A 63 25.86 18.53 9.48
CA ASP A 63 24.93 17.64 10.20
C ASP A 63 23.68 17.31 9.37
N ARG A 64 23.26 18.21 8.47
CA ARG A 64 22.16 17.97 7.53
C ARG A 64 22.57 17.10 6.35
N GLN A 65 23.82 17.16 5.89
CA GLN A 65 24.28 16.46 4.70
C GLN A 65 24.63 14.99 4.97
N ASP A 66 25.24 14.68 6.12
CA ASP A 66 25.69 13.32 6.45
C ASP A 66 24.58 12.40 6.99
N LYS A 67 23.52 12.97 7.58
CA LYS A 67 22.40 12.17 8.14
C LYS A 67 21.22 12.00 7.18
N SER A 68 21.08 12.92 6.21
CA SER A 68 20.00 12.94 5.23
C SER A 68 20.18 11.92 4.12
N THR A 69 21.40 11.72 3.61
CA THR A 69 21.65 10.87 2.43
C THR A 69 21.41 9.39 2.73
N SER A 70 22.03 8.85 3.78
CA SER A 70 21.88 7.42 4.12
C SER A 70 20.46 7.03 4.56
N SER A 71 19.76 7.91 5.27
CA SER A 71 18.40 7.61 5.77
C SER A 71 17.34 7.71 4.66
N ASN A 72 17.50 8.66 3.74
CA ASN A 72 16.60 8.81 2.60
C ASN A 72 16.76 7.67 1.59
N ASP A 73 17.98 7.20 1.33
CA ASP A 73 18.19 6.07 0.42
C ASP A 73 17.55 4.78 0.94
N GLN A 74 17.63 4.54 2.26
CA GLN A 74 16.94 3.40 2.89
C GLN A 74 15.41 3.52 2.77
N LEU A 75 14.86 4.71 3.00
CA LEU A 75 13.41 4.96 2.84
C LEU A 75 12.96 4.77 1.39
N VAL A 76 13.72 5.29 0.41
CA VAL A 76 13.43 5.13 -1.02
C VAL A 76 13.45 3.65 -1.43
N ASN A 77 14.42 2.89 -0.93
CA ASN A 77 14.50 1.45 -1.20
C ASN A 77 13.31 0.68 -0.59
N ILE A 78 12.88 1.02 0.62
CA ILE A 78 11.68 0.43 1.24
C ILE A 78 10.44 0.76 0.41
N LEU A 79 10.27 2.02 -0.01
CA LEU A 79 9.15 2.45 -0.83
C LEU A 79 9.12 1.75 -2.19
N ARG A 80 10.27 1.60 -2.85
CA ARG A 80 10.37 0.83 -4.12
C ARG A 80 9.96 -0.62 -3.94
N ARG A 81 10.48 -1.30 -2.89
CA ARG A 81 10.11 -2.69 -2.62
C ARG A 81 8.60 -2.84 -2.37
N GLN A 82 8.02 -1.93 -1.60
CA GLN A 82 6.57 -1.93 -1.36
C GLN A 82 5.77 -1.71 -2.65
N LEU A 83 6.26 -0.87 -3.56
CA LEU A 83 5.61 -0.65 -4.85
C LEU A 83 5.65 -1.92 -5.71
N ASP A 84 6.80 -2.57 -5.81
CA ASP A 84 6.95 -3.82 -6.55
C ASP A 84 6.04 -4.94 -5.99
N GLU A 85 5.96 -5.06 -4.66
CA GLU A 85 5.06 -6.02 -4.00
C GLU A 85 3.58 -5.72 -4.31
N LYS A 86 3.18 -4.44 -4.35
CA LYS A 86 1.82 -4.02 -4.70
C LYS A 86 1.51 -4.30 -6.17
N ASP A 87 2.43 -4.03 -7.08
CA ASP A 87 2.26 -4.35 -8.50
C ASP A 87 2.13 -5.86 -8.74
N GLN A 88 2.87 -6.69 -7.99
CA GLN A 88 2.68 -8.14 -8.03
C GLN A 88 1.30 -8.57 -7.53
N GLN A 89 0.77 -7.94 -6.47
CA GLN A 89 -0.58 -8.20 -5.98
C GLN A 89 -1.65 -7.80 -7.01
N ILE A 90 -1.50 -6.62 -7.63
CA ILE A 90 -2.40 -6.14 -8.69
C ILE A 90 -2.43 -7.13 -9.85
N ASN A 91 -1.25 -7.61 -10.29
CA ASN A 91 -1.18 -8.62 -11.37
C ASN A 91 -1.87 -9.94 -11.00
N LYS A 92 -1.80 -10.37 -9.74
CA LYS A 92 -2.53 -11.57 -9.27
C LYS A 92 -4.04 -11.34 -9.29
N PHE A 93 -4.51 -10.19 -8.81
CA PHE A 93 -5.93 -9.86 -8.83
C PHE A 93 -6.48 -9.74 -10.25
N GLN A 94 -5.71 -9.16 -11.18
CA GLN A 94 -6.11 -9.08 -12.58
C GLN A 94 -6.28 -10.48 -13.19
N LYS A 95 -5.33 -11.40 -12.96
CA LYS A 95 -5.44 -12.79 -13.45
C LYS A 95 -6.67 -13.51 -12.88
N LEU A 96 -6.95 -13.34 -11.60
CA LEU A 96 -8.13 -13.93 -10.96
C LEU A 96 -9.43 -13.35 -11.53
N LEU A 97 -9.46 -12.05 -11.79
CA LEU A 97 -10.60 -11.39 -12.43
C LEU A 97 -10.84 -11.92 -13.84
N ASP A 98 -9.78 -12.05 -14.64
CA ASP A 98 -9.86 -12.58 -16.00
C ASP A 98 -10.37 -14.04 -15.99
N GLN A 99 -9.88 -14.86 -15.06
CA GLN A 99 -10.36 -16.24 -14.86
C GLN A 99 -11.85 -16.27 -14.51
N GLN A 100 -12.31 -15.41 -13.59
CA GLN A 100 -13.72 -15.35 -13.21
C GLN A 100 -14.61 -14.93 -14.38
N GLN A 101 -14.16 -13.97 -15.20
CA GLN A 101 -14.89 -13.54 -16.39
C GLN A 101 -15.00 -14.66 -17.43
N GLN A 102 -13.92 -15.37 -17.70
CA GLN A 102 -13.93 -16.52 -18.61
C GLN A 102 -14.87 -17.63 -18.13
N LEU A 103 -14.82 -17.97 -16.84
CA LEU A 103 -15.71 -18.97 -16.24
C LEU A 103 -17.18 -18.55 -16.35
N ASN A 104 -17.50 -17.29 -16.07
CA ASN A 104 -18.87 -16.77 -16.22
C ASN A 104 -19.36 -16.85 -17.68
N LEU A 105 -18.53 -16.47 -18.65
CA LEU A 105 -18.88 -16.56 -20.07
C LEU A 105 -19.07 -18.02 -20.52
N SER A 106 -18.20 -18.93 -20.09
CA SER A 106 -18.32 -20.36 -20.40
C SER A 106 -19.59 -20.97 -19.79
N SER A 107 -19.95 -20.57 -18.56
CA SER A 107 -21.14 -21.04 -17.87
C SER A 107 -22.41 -20.53 -18.55
N GLN A 108 -22.43 -19.27 -18.97
CA GLN A 108 -23.56 -18.70 -19.73
C GLN A 108 -23.76 -19.43 -21.06
N LYS A 109 -22.69 -19.67 -21.83
CA LYS A 109 -22.76 -20.44 -23.09
C LYS A 109 -23.27 -21.87 -22.88
N LEU A 110 -22.80 -22.55 -21.83
CA LEU A 110 -23.28 -23.90 -21.51
C LEU A 110 -24.79 -23.91 -21.19
N LEU A 111 -25.25 -22.95 -20.38
CA LEU A 111 -26.67 -22.82 -20.05
C LEU A 111 -27.53 -22.50 -21.28
N GLU A 112 -27.06 -21.64 -22.17
CA GLU A 112 -27.73 -21.31 -23.43
C GLU A 112 -27.84 -22.53 -24.35
N ASN A 113 -26.76 -23.29 -24.50
CA ASN A 113 -26.75 -24.53 -25.28
C ASN A 113 -27.73 -25.56 -24.71
N GLN A 114 -27.75 -25.76 -23.39
CA GLN A 114 -28.69 -26.67 -22.73
C GLN A 114 -30.15 -26.24 -22.92
N LYS A 115 -30.45 -24.93 -22.81
CA LYS A 115 -31.81 -24.42 -23.08
C LYS A 115 -32.23 -24.63 -24.53
N SER A 116 -31.30 -24.46 -25.47
CA SER A 116 -31.55 -24.68 -26.90
C SER A 116 -31.79 -26.15 -27.19
N GLU A 117 -30.97 -27.05 -26.64
CA GLU A 117 -31.16 -28.50 -26.76
C GLU A 117 -32.47 -28.99 -26.12
N GLN A 118 -32.86 -28.44 -24.97
CA GLN A 118 -34.14 -28.76 -24.34
C GLN A 118 -35.33 -28.28 -25.18
N ASN A 119 -35.27 -27.09 -25.79
CA ASN A 119 -36.31 -26.61 -26.70
C ASN A 119 -36.45 -27.48 -27.96
N ILE A 120 -35.33 -27.94 -28.53
CA ILE A 120 -35.36 -28.85 -29.68
C ILE A 120 -35.98 -30.20 -29.30
N LYS A 121 -35.62 -30.74 -28.12
CA LYS A 121 -36.17 -32.00 -27.61
C LYS A 121 -37.67 -31.87 -27.27
N SER A 122 -38.12 -30.79 -26.65
CA SER A 122 -39.54 -30.57 -26.35
C SER A 122 -40.38 -30.41 -27.61
N ASN A 123 -39.89 -29.70 -28.63
CA ASN A 123 -40.58 -29.55 -29.92
C ASN A 123 -40.63 -30.88 -30.70
N THR A 124 -39.61 -31.72 -30.59
CA THR A 124 -39.58 -33.05 -31.24
C THR A 124 -40.55 -34.04 -30.59
N VAL A 125 -40.79 -33.93 -29.28
CA VAL A 125 -41.77 -34.77 -28.57
C VAL A 125 -43.20 -34.31 -28.85
N GLN A 126 -43.48 -33.00 -28.83
CA GLN A 126 -44.81 -32.46 -29.15
C GLN A 126 -45.24 -32.71 -30.61
N SER A 127 -44.28 -32.82 -31.55
CA SER A 127 -44.61 -33.09 -32.95
C SER A 127 -44.94 -34.57 -33.23
N ARG A 128 -44.66 -35.50 -32.30
CA ARG A 128 -45.00 -36.93 -32.46
C ARG A 128 -46.36 -37.31 -31.88
N GLU A 129 -46.95 -36.48 -31.03
CA GLU A 129 -48.25 -36.76 -30.40
C GLU A 129 -49.46 -36.34 -31.26
N ASN A 130 -49.25 -35.58 -32.34
CA ASN A 130 -50.35 -35.05 -33.16
C ASN A 130 -50.75 -35.91 -34.37
N ASP A 131 -50.05 -37.04 -34.62
CA ASP A 131 -50.31 -37.93 -35.76
C ASP A 131 -50.77 -39.33 -35.32
N SER A 132 -51.80 -39.44 -34.48
CA SER A 132 -52.55 -40.70 -34.35
C SER A 132 -53.99 -40.47 -33.87
N LYS A 133 -54.94 -40.52 -34.82
CA LYS A 133 -56.36 -40.67 -34.52
C LYS A 133 -56.63 -42.09 -34.04
N GLY A 134 -57.38 -42.25 -32.94
CA GLY A 134 -58.06 -43.53 -32.66
C GLY A 134 -58.36 -43.81 -31.19
N ASP A 135 -59.62 -43.55 -30.83
CA ASP A 135 -60.47 -44.36 -29.93
C ASP A 135 -60.32 -44.27 -28.38
N SER A 136 -61.49 -44.35 -27.74
CA SER A 136 -61.81 -44.12 -26.33
C SER A 136 -60.95 -44.88 -25.30
N ASN A 137 -60.71 -44.27 -24.13
CA ASN A 137 -61.30 -44.67 -22.83
C ASN A 137 -60.66 -43.92 -21.64
N ASP A 138 -61.49 -43.67 -20.62
CA ASP A 138 -61.17 -43.17 -19.29
C ASP A 138 -60.01 -43.91 -18.61
N SER A 139 -59.15 -43.19 -17.88
CA SER A 139 -59.06 -43.26 -16.40
C SER A 139 -57.75 -42.68 -15.85
N ASP A 140 -57.89 -41.97 -14.74
CA ASP A 140 -56.85 -41.42 -13.86
C ASP A 140 -55.74 -42.41 -13.49
N THR A 141 -54.46 -42.00 -13.54
CA THR A 141 -53.48 -42.41 -12.51
C THR A 141 -52.20 -41.55 -12.45
N ASN A 142 -52.06 -40.81 -11.35
CA ASN A 142 -50.84 -40.58 -10.56
C ASN A 142 -49.56 -40.02 -11.22
N ILE A 143 -49.47 -38.69 -11.30
CA ILE A 143 -48.20 -37.94 -11.21
C ILE A 143 -47.89 -37.71 -9.73
N SER A 144 -47.26 -38.67 -9.04
CA SER A 144 -46.77 -38.44 -7.68
C SER A 144 -45.67 -39.41 -7.26
N LYS A 145 -44.49 -39.36 -7.90
CA LYS A 145 -43.23 -39.95 -7.36
C LYS A 145 -41.95 -39.26 -7.87
N GLN A 146 -41.89 -37.92 -7.90
CA GLN A 146 -40.63 -37.20 -8.24
C GLN A 146 -40.12 -36.25 -7.15
N ASN A 147 -40.68 -36.28 -5.93
CA ASN A 147 -40.25 -35.42 -4.82
C ASN A 147 -39.56 -36.18 -3.67
N GLU A 148 -38.73 -37.18 -3.96
CA GLU A 148 -37.79 -37.68 -2.95
C GLU A 148 -36.48 -36.89 -3.03
N LYS A 149 -36.17 -36.17 -1.93
CA LYS A 149 -34.91 -35.43 -1.74
C LYS A 149 -33.72 -36.36 -2.01
N PRO A 150 -32.70 -35.93 -2.79
CA PRO A 150 -31.47 -36.69 -2.87
C PRO A 150 -30.82 -36.76 -1.48
N SER A 151 -30.46 -37.96 -1.04
CA SER A 151 -29.80 -38.17 0.25
C SER A 151 -28.49 -37.38 0.32
N ASN A 152 -28.26 -36.79 1.48
CA ASN A 152 -27.12 -35.95 1.84
C ASN A 152 -25.75 -36.62 1.64
N GLU A 153 -25.66 -37.94 1.62
CA GLU A 153 -24.42 -38.70 1.40
C GLU A 153 -23.75 -38.41 0.05
N THR A 154 -24.55 -38.18 -1.01
CA THR A 154 -23.99 -37.94 -2.35
C THR A 154 -23.37 -36.56 -2.47
N ARG A 155 -23.90 -35.59 -1.72
CA ARG A 155 -23.49 -34.18 -1.81
C ARG A 155 -22.15 -33.92 -1.10
N GLU A 156 -21.86 -34.62 0.00
CA GLU A 156 -20.58 -34.49 0.69
C GLU A 156 -19.41 -35.08 -0.11
N ASN A 157 -19.64 -36.21 -0.78
CA ASN A 157 -18.64 -36.89 -1.60
C ASN A 157 -18.25 -36.07 -2.85
N PHE A 158 -19.17 -35.24 -3.33
CA PHE A 158 -18.92 -34.32 -4.44
C PHE A 158 -17.93 -33.21 -4.03
N TRP A 159 -18.13 -32.57 -2.87
CA TRP A 159 -17.28 -31.46 -2.43
C TRP A 159 -15.86 -31.89 -2.05
N LYS A 160 -15.69 -33.09 -1.48
CA LYS A 160 -14.37 -33.65 -1.17
C LYS A 160 -13.50 -33.94 -2.41
N ARG A 161 -14.12 -34.15 -3.58
CA ARG A 161 -13.38 -34.36 -4.85
C ARG A 161 -12.95 -33.06 -5.51
N LEU A 162 -13.65 -31.95 -5.27
CA LEU A 162 -13.38 -30.67 -5.93
C LEU A 162 -12.30 -29.84 -5.23
N PHE A 163 -12.14 -30.00 -3.92
CA PHE A 163 -11.21 -29.22 -3.12
C PHE A 163 -10.03 -30.04 -2.58
N ARG A 164 -9.48 -30.96 -3.40
CA ARG A 164 -8.22 -31.64 -3.09
C ARG A 164 -7.03 -30.72 -3.31
#